data_AF-A0A2M7UX64-F1
#
_entry.id   AF-A0A2M7UX64-F1
#
_cell.length_a   1.000
_cell.length_b   1.000
_cell.length_c   1.000
_cell.angle_alpha   90.00
_cell.angle_beta   90.00
_cell.angle_gamma   90.00
#
_symmetry.space_group_name_H-M   'P 1'
#
loop_
_entity.id
_entity.type
_entity.pdbx_description
1 polymer ?
#
loop_
_entity_poly.entity_id
_entity_poly.type
_entity_poly.pdbx_seq_one_letter_code
_entity_poly.pdbx_strand_id
1 'polypeptide(L)'
;MINSYSLFVIEMKYQEVTGSTDEKLQTCDFKIKQYRKLLSELNVEVKFIYILCDWFKKPEYRDVLDYIISIEGCSYYFNYLPLQKIGLPVPD
;
A
#
# COMPACT_ATOMS: atom_id res chain seq x y z
N MET A 1 -27.99 -3.45 5.90
CA MET A 1 -26.56 -3.57 5.58
C MET A 1 -26.00 -2.17 5.47
N ILE A 2 -24.97 -1.85 6.24
CA ILE A 2 -24.25 -0.59 6.05
C ILE A 2 -23.34 -0.81 4.84
N ASN A 3 -23.52 -0.06 3.75
CA ASN A 3 -22.56 -0.07 2.64
C ASN A 3 -21.25 0.54 3.16
N SER A 4 -20.21 -0.27 3.33
CA SER A 4 -18.85 0.20 3.57
C SER A 4 -18.21 0.51 2.23
N TYR A 5 -17.88 1.77 2.00
CA TYR A 5 -17.08 2.18 0.84
C TYR A 5 -15.60 1.95 1.16
N SER A 6 -14.77 1.67 0.16
CA SER A 6 -13.32 1.53 0.35
C SER A 6 -12.59 2.67 -0.34
N LEU A 7 -11.68 3.34 0.39
CA LEU A 7 -10.70 4.25 -0.18
C LEU A 7 -9.39 3.49 -0.38
N PHE A 8 -8.95 3.40 -1.63
CA PHE A 8 -7.65 2.84 -1.98
C PHE A 8 -6.64 3.97 -2.21
N VAL A 9 -5.60 4.02 -1.36
CA VAL A 9 -4.44 4.89 -1.55
C VAL A 9 -3.34 4.05 -2.19
N ILE A 10 -2.98 4.36 -3.44
CA ILE A 10 -1.96 3.61 -4.19
C ILE A 10 -0.72 4.47 -4.31
N GLU A 11 0.41 3.98 -3.80
CA GLU A 11 1.71 4.66 -3.91
C GLU A 11 2.69 3.80 -4.70
N MET A 12 3.14 4.31 -5.85
CA MET A 12 4.15 3.67 -6.66
C MET A 12 5.55 4.04 -6.14
N LYS A 13 6.41 3.04 -5.93
CA LYS A 13 7.79 3.22 -5.49
C LYS A 13 8.74 2.62 -6.51
N TYR A 14 9.68 3.44 -6.94
CA TYR A 14 10.72 3.09 -7.89
C TYR A 14 12.09 3.44 -7.31
N GLN A 15 13.08 2.59 -7.60
CA GLN A 15 14.46 2.77 -7.14
C GLN A 15 15.42 1.98 -8.05
N GLU A 16 16.61 2.52 -8.31
CA GLU A 16 17.66 1.87 -9.14
C GLU A 16 19.06 1.88 -8.51
N VAL A 17 19.26 2.69 -7.47
CA VAL A 17 20.52 2.82 -6.73
C VAL A 17 20.18 2.92 -5.25
N THR A 18 21.12 2.73 -4.33
CA THR A 18 20.82 2.95 -2.90
C THR A 18 20.43 4.42 -2.67
N GLY A 19 19.36 4.67 -1.92
CA GLY A 19 18.93 6.05 -1.67
C GLY A 19 17.73 6.19 -0.75
N SER A 20 17.32 7.43 -0.52
CA SER A 20 16.32 7.77 0.51
C SER A 20 14.90 7.23 0.25
N THR A 21 14.62 6.59 -0.89
CA THR A 21 13.35 5.87 -1.08
C THR A 21 13.29 4.61 -0.22
N ASP A 22 14.45 3.96 0.01
CA ASP A 22 14.61 2.76 0.84
C ASP A 22 14.17 3.01 2.28
N GLU A 23 14.47 4.21 2.79
CA GLU A 23 14.21 4.66 4.16
C GLU A 23 12.73 5.00 4.45
N LYS A 24 11.82 4.87 3.48
CA LYS A 24 10.45 5.40 3.61
C LYS A 24 9.33 4.36 3.52
N LEU A 25 9.63 3.09 3.27
CA LEU A 25 8.61 2.05 3.12
C LEU A 25 7.80 1.79 4.40
N GLN A 26 8.43 1.94 5.57
CA GLN A 26 7.80 1.81 6.88
C GLN A 26 6.80 2.93 7.20
N THR A 27 6.78 4.03 6.43
CA THR A 27 5.87 5.17 6.69
C THR A 27 4.41 4.87 6.35
N CYS A 28 4.11 3.72 5.73
CA CYS A 28 2.73 3.32 5.43
C CYS A 28 1.84 3.24 6.67
N ASP A 29 2.35 2.76 7.82
CA ASP A 29 1.60 2.71 9.08
C ASP A 29 1.14 4.11 9.52
N PHE A 30 2.08 5.07 9.51
CA PHE A 30 1.75 6.45 9.82
C PHE A 30 0.71 7.02 8.84
N LYS A 31 0.91 6.80 7.53
CA LYS A 31 0.01 7.30 6.49
C LYS A 31 -1.40 6.73 6.63
N ILE A 32 -1.55 5.40 6.76
CA ILE A 32 -2.87 4.77 6.88
C ILE A 32 -3.59 5.23 8.16
N LYS A 33 -2.86 5.42 9.27
CA LYS A 33 -3.41 6.01 10.49
C LYS A 33 -3.90 7.44 10.28
N GLN A 34 -3.17 8.27 9.53
CA GLN A 34 -3.63 9.64 9.21
C GLN A 34 -4.88 9.63 8.32
N TYR A 35 -4.95 8.77 7.30
CA TYR A 35 -6.16 8.64 6.47
C TYR A 35 -7.36 8.15 7.28
N ARG A 36 -7.18 7.16 8.15
CA ARG A 36 -8.23 6.67 9.05
C ARG A 36 -8.73 7.77 9.99
N LYS A 37 -7.81 8.57 10.54
CA LYS A 37 -8.16 9.72 11.40
C LYS A 37 -8.93 10.78 10.61
N LEU A 38 -8.48 11.12 9.40
CA LEU A 38 -9.12 12.11 8.54
C LEU A 38 -10.54 11.69 8.13
N LEU A 39 -10.76 10.39 7.95
CA LEU A 39 -12.02 9.82 7.46
C LEU A 39 -12.82 9.15 8.57
N SER A 40 -12.52 9.41 9.84
CA SER A 40 -13.13 8.69 10.97
C SER A 40 -14.65 8.92 11.10
N GLU A 41 -15.14 10.04 10.59
CA GLU A 41 -16.57 10.37 10.55
C GLU A 41 -17.29 9.73 9.35
N LEU A 42 -16.53 9.18 8.39
CA LEU A 42 -17.05 8.47 7.25
C LEU A 42 -16.97 6.97 7.50
N ASN A 43 -18.02 6.22 7.13
CA ASN A 43 -17.99 4.77 7.18
C ASN A 43 -17.22 4.19 5.97
N VAL A 44 -15.92 4.50 5.90
CA VAL A 44 -15.02 4.14 4.80
C VAL A 44 -13.87 3.29 5.32
N GLU A 45 -13.64 2.16 4.67
CA GLU A 45 -12.46 1.34 4.90
C GLU A 45 -11.27 1.91 4.12
N VAL A 46 -10.18 2.24 4.81
CA VAL A 46 -8.96 2.73 4.16
C VAL A 46 -8.03 1.54 3.88
N LYS A 47 -7.62 1.42 2.62
CA LYS A 47 -6.58 0.50 2.15
C LYS A 47 -5.40 1.28 1.60
N PHE A 48 -4.19 0.93 1.99
CA PHE A 48 -2.95 1.53 1.51
C PHE A 48 -2.15 0.47 0.74
N ILE A 49 -1.86 0.71 -0.53
CA ILE A 49 -1.23 -0.26 -1.42
C ILE A 49 0.04 0.34 -1.99
N TYR A 50 1.16 -0.35 -1.80
CA TYR A 50 2.38 -0.08 -2.54
C TYR A 50 2.41 -0.83 -3.86
N ILE A 51 2.87 -0.17 -4.92
CA ILE A 51 3.36 -0.83 -6.13
C ILE A 51 4.87 -0.63 -6.17
N LEU A 52 5.62 -1.69 -5.92
CA LEU A 52 7.07 -1.68 -5.78
C LEU A 52 7.73 -2.16 -7.07
N CYS A 53 8.81 -1.52 -7.52
CA CYS A 53 9.66 -2.07 -8.58
C CYS A 53 10.54 -3.24 -8.08
N ASP A 54 11.20 -3.93 -9.01
CA ASP A 54 12.04 -5.11 -8.71
C ASP A 54 13.21 -4.83 -7.77
N TRP A 55 13.66 -3.58 -7.63
CA TRP A 55 14.69 -3.21 -6.66
C TRP A 55 14.37 -3.65 -5.24
N PHE A 56 13.10 -3.58 -4.84
CA PHE A 56 12.65 -3.93 -3.49
C PHE A 56 12.51 -5.44 -3.28
N LYS A 57 12.85 -6.28 -4.26
CA LYS A 57 12.92 -7.74 -4.10
C LYS A 57 14.21 -8.21 -3.42
N LYS A 58 15.18 -7.33 -3.22
CA LYS A 58 16.44 -7.70 -2.58
C LYS A 58 16.22 -8.19 -1.14
N PRO A 59 17.06 -9.12 -0.65
CA PRO A 59 16.89 -9.72 0.67
C PRO A 59 16.86 -8.70 1.82
N GLU A 60 17.58 -7.58 1.70
CA GLU A 60 17.61 -6.54 2.74
C GLU A 60 16.24 -5.89 3.02
N TYR A 61 15.27 -5.99 2.11
CA TYR A 61 13.93 -5.43 2.30
C TYR A 61 12.96 -6.39 2.99
N ARG A 62 13.37 -7.63 3.30
CA ARG A 62 12.46 -8.64 3.86
C ARG A 62 11.72 -8.13 5.10
N ASP A 63 12.45 -7.57 6.06
CA ASP A 63 11.86 -7.12 7.33
C ASP A 63 10.85 -5.98 7.13
N VAL A 64 11.11 -5.06 6.19
CA VAL A 64 10.18 -3.96 5.90
C VAL A 64 8.96 -4.44 5.10
N LEU A 65 9.13 -5.42 4.20
CA LEU A 65 8.01 -6.04 3.48
C LEU A 65 7.10 -6.82 4.43
N ASP A 66 7.68 -7.59 5.35
CA ASP A 66 6.96 -8.30 6.40
C ASP A 66 6.24 -7.29 7.33
N TYR A 67 6.88 -6.16 7.65
CA TYR A 67 6.24 -5.07 8.40
C TYR A 67 5.05 -4.46 7.65
N ILE A 68 5.18 -4.19 6.34
CA ILE A 68 4.06 -3.68 5.51
C ILE A 68 2.85 -4.62 5.60
N ILE A 69 3.07 -5.93 5.48
CA ILE A 69 1.99 -6.94 5.54
C ILE A 69 1.39 -7.03 6.95
N SER A 70 2.18 -6.80 8.00
CA SER A 70 1.70 -6.85 9.39
C SER A 70 0.70 -5.72 9.72
N ILE A 71 0.70 -4.64 8.95
CA ILE A 71 -0.17 -3.48 9.19
C ILE A 71 -1.53 -3.72 8.54
N GLU A 72 -2.58 -3.73 9.35
CA GLU A 72 -3.95 -3.88 8.88
C GLU A 72 -4.28 -2.83 7.80
N GLY A 73 -4.73 -3.30 6.64
CA GLY A 73 -5.11 -2.44 5.51
C GLY A 73 -3.96 -2.01 4.62
N CYS A 74 -2.71 -2.35 4.96
CA CYS A 74 -1.56 -2.17 4.09
C CYS A 74 -1.31 -3.43 3.24
N SER A 75 -0.82 -3.25 2.02
CA SER A 75 -0.34 -4.34 1.16
C SER A 75 0.67 -3.81 0.15
N TYR A 76 1.38 -4.71 -0.52
CA TYR A 76 2.23 -4.35 -1.63
C TYR A 76 2.11 -5.34 -2.79
N TYR A 77 2.41 -4.87 -3.99
CA TYR A 77 2.52 -5.66 -5.20
C TYR A 77 3.79 -5.28 -5.94
N PHE A 78 4.42 -6.22 -6.64
CA PHE A 78 5.57 -5.92 -7.48
C PHE A 78 5.14 -5.64 -8.92
N ASN A 79 5.51 -4.47 -9.43
CA ASN A 79 5.29 -3.95 -10.79
C ASN A 79 3.82 -3.81 -11.25
N TYR A 80 2.91 -4.63 -10.74
CA TYR A 80 1.53 -4.71 -11.22
C TYR A 80 0.56 -4.99 -10.06
N LEU A 81 -0.46 -4.12 -9.94
CA LEU A 81 -1.63 -4.33 -9.07
C LEU A 81 -2.80 -4.83 -9.94
N PRO A 82 -3.28 -6.07 -9.75
CA PRO A 82 -4.45 -6.56 -10.46
C PRO A 82 -5.69 -5.73 -10.10
N LEU A 83 -6.40 -5.20 -11.11
CA LEU A 83 -7.54 -4.31 -10.90
C LEU A 83 -8.68 -4.95 -10.09
N GLN A 84 -8.86 -6.27 -10.20
CA GLN A 84 -9.87 -6.97 -9.41
C GLN A 84 -9.57 -6.93 -7.90
N LYS A 85 -8.30 -6.74 -7.48
CA LYS A 85 -7.93 -6.63 -6.07
C LYS A 85 -8.47 -5.34 -5.42
N ILE A 86 -8.83 -4.35 -6.23
CA ILE A 86 -9.43 -3.09 -5.80
C ILE A 86 -10.87 -2.92 -6.32
N GLY A 87 -11.51 -4.02 -6.75
CA GLY A 87 -12.90 -4.02 -7.20
C GLY A 87 -13.14 -3.36 -8.56
N LEU A 88 -12.09 -3.15 -9.36
CA LEU A 88 -12.21 -2.58 -10.71
C LEU A 88 -12.27 -3.68 -11.78
N PRO A 89 -13.03 -3.48 -12.87
CA PRO A 89 -13.07 -4.41 -14.00
C PRO A 89 -11.71 -4.47 -14.70
N VAL A 90 -11.39 -5.62 -15.30
CA VAL A 90 -10.23 -5.72 -16.20
C VAL A 90 -10.68 -5.42 -17.63
N PRO A 91 -9.97 -4.53 -18.35
CA PRO A 91 -10.24 -4.29 -19.76
C PRO A 91 -10.04 -5.58 -20.57
N ASP A 92 -10.92 -5.80 -21.54
CA ASP A 92 -10.78 -6.87 -22.56
C ASP A 92 -9.54 -6.68 -23.44
#